data_AF-A0A1G9YQT4-F1
#
_entry.id   AF-A0A1G9YQT4-F1
#
_cell.length_a   1.000
_cell.length_b   1.000
_cell.length_c   1.000
_cell.angle_alpha   90.00
_cell.angle_beta   90.00
_cell.angle_gamma   90.00
#
_symmetry.space_group_name_H-M   'P 1'
#
loop_
_entity.id
_entity.type
_entity.pdbx_description
1 polymer ?
#
loop_
_entity_poly.entity_id
_entity_poly.type
_entity_poly.pdbx_seq_one_letter_code
_entity_poly.pdbx_strand_id
1 'polypeptide(L)'
;MKFRSVSPSVTDTPQTVTAPKRFSLKVALWLLDSPRLGHNTNVKHFAGRLLKQPAREGVVAAQSRLGQLMCRECGNARDRRIGHDLLRLAARAGDRRAQRELGQVED
;
A
#
# COMPACT_ATOMS: atom_id res chain seq x y z
N MET A 1 -11.70 -46.85 -26.28
CA MET A 1 -10.61 -46.39 -25.40
C MET A 1 -11.12 -45.29 -24.49
N LYS A 2 -10.82 -45.34 -23.19
CA LYS A 2 -10.83 -44.19 -22.25
C LYS A 2 -9.94 -43.08 -22.85
N PHE A 3 -10.16 -41.78 -22.64
CA PHE A 3 -9.72 -41.02 -21.46
C PHE A 3 -10.49 -39.70 -21.28
N ARG A 4 -10.74 -39.41 -20.00
CA ARG A 4 -11.12 -38.11 -19.42
C ARG A 4 -10.03 -37.05 -19.70
N SER A 5 -10.40 -35.78 -19.76
CA SER A 5 -10.08 -34.84 -18.68
C SER A 5 -10.62 -33.43 -18.92
N VAL A 6 -11.46 -33.03 -17.97
CA VAL A 6 -11.82 -31.67 -17.60
C VAL A 6 -10.55 -30.93 -17.13
N SER A 7 -10.47 -29.63 -17.37
CA SER A 7 -9.68 -28.72 -16.54
C SER A 7 -10.32 -27.33 -16.49
N PRO A 8 -10.16 -26.65 -15.35
CA PRO A 8 -11.30 -26.09 -14.65
C PRO A 8 -11.36 -24.57 -14.70
N SER A 9 -12.57 -24.08 -14.51
CA SER A 9 -12.91 -22.68 -14.26
C SER A 9 -11.95 -22.04 -13.27
N VAL A 10 -11.49 -20.85 -13.64
CA VAL A 10 -10.72 -19.92 -12.81
C VAL A 10 -11.45 -19.74 -11.47
N THR A 11 -10.92 -20.38 -10.43
CA THR A 11 -11.35 -20.17 -9.06
C THR A 11 -10.91 -18.77 -8.63
N ASP A 12 -11.85 -17.82 -8.71
CA ASP A 12 -11.82 -16.63 -7.88
C ASP A 12 -11.67 -17.11 -6.43
N THR A 13 -10.46 -16.98 -5.90
CA THR A 13 -10.16 -17.35 -4.53
C THR A 13 -10.43 -16.10 -3.72
N PRO A 14 -11.52 -16.01 -2.93
CA PRO A 14 -11.68 -14.90 -2.01
C PRO A 14 -10.55 -15.03 -1.00
N GLN A 15 -9.51 -14.20 -1.16
CA GLN A 15 -8.39 -14.17 -0.23
C GLN A 15 -8.97 -13.86 1.15
N THR A 16 -9.06 -14.90 1.97
CA THR A 16 -9.36 -14.84 3.40
C THR A 16 -8.19 -14.12 4.05
N VAL A 17 -8.18 -12.79 3.95
CA VAL A 17 -7.16 -11.95 4.56
C VAL A 17 -7.20 -12.22 6.05
N THR A 18 -6.19 -12.93 6.51
CA THR A 18 -5.95 -13.37 7.88
C THR A 18 -6.14 -12.15 8.80
N ALA A 19 -7.07 -12.25 9.75
CA ALA A 19 -7.44 -11.18 10.69
C ALA A 19 -6.27 -10.32 11.24
N PRO A 20 -5.08 -10.86 11.60
CA PRO A 20 -3.96 -10.04 12.08
C PRO A 20 -3.43 -9.02 11.07
N LYS A 21 -3.51 -9.30 9.76
CA LYS A 21 -3.00 -8.39 8.71
C LYS A 21 -3.85 -7.14 8.53
N ARG A 22 -5.17 -7.28 8.75
CA ARG A 22 -6.10 -6.14 8.73
C ARG A 22 -5.88 -5.24 9.96
N PHE A 23 -5.49 -5.83 11.08
CA PHE A 23 -5.19 -5.09 12.29
C PHE A 23 -3.93 -4.23 12.13
N SER A 24 -2.83 -4.79 11.62
CA SER A 24 -1.59 -4.03 11.40
C SER A 24 -1.78 -2.89 10.41
N LEU A 25 -2.53 -3.10 9.33
CA LEU A 25 -2.90 -2.04 8.37
C LEU A 25 -3.68 -0.91 9.05
N LYS A 26 -4.73 -1.26 9.81
CA LYS A 26 -5.57 -0.28 10.51
C LYS A 26 -4.76 0.54 11.52
N VAL A 27 -3.89 -0.12 12.29
CA VAL A 27 -2.99 0.56 13.23
C VAL A 27 -2.05 1.51 12.50
N ALA A 28 -1.45 1.07 11.38
CA ALA A 28 -0.55 1.92 10.61
C ALA A 28 -1.25 3.16 10.03
N LEU A 29 -2.46 2.99 9.49
CA LEU A 29 -3.27 4.11 9.01
C LEU A 29 -3.65 5.06 10.15
N TRP A 30 -4.11 4.51 11.28
CA TRP A 30 -4.49 5.29 12.46
C TRP A 30 -3.32 6.11 13.04
N LEU A 31 -2.12 5.52 13.08
CA LEU A 31 -0.89 6.19 13.52
C LEU A 31 -0.55 7.39 12.63
N LEU A 32 -0.76 7.27 11.32
CA LEU A 32 -0.48 8.33 10.33
C LEU A 32 -1.57 9.40 10.27
N ASP A 33 -2.82 9.04 10.55
CA ASP A 33 -3.95 9.98 10.58
C ASP A 33 -4.03 10.76 11.90
N SER A 34 -3.35 10.30 12.95
CA SER A 34 -3.31 10.97 14.25
C SER A 34 -2.41 12.21 14.22
N PRO A 35 -2.93 13.45 14.37
CA PRO A 35 -2.14 14.67 14.20
C PRO A 35 -1.00 14.82 15.23
N ARG A 36 -1.13 14.22 16.41
CA ARG A 36 -0.07 14.26 17.45
C ARG A 36 1.06 13.25 17.20
N LEU A 37 0.76 12.15 16.50
CA LEU A 37 1.68 11.03 16.30
C LEU A 37 2.29 11.05 14.89
N GLY A 38 1.53 11.49 13.90
CA GLY A 38 1.91 11.54 12.49
C GLY A 38 3.04 12.53 12.19
N HIS A 39 3.34 13.50 13.06
CA HIS A 39 4.50 14.39 12.90
C HIS A 39 5.81 13.75 13.37
N ASN A 40 5.76 12.72 14.21
CA ASN A 40 6.95 12.06 14.74
C ASN A 40 7.56 11.10 13.71
N THR A 41 8.82 11.34 13.34
CA THR A 41 9.55 10.52 12.37
C THR A 41 9.59 9.03 12.76
N ASN A 42 9.74 8.73 14.05
CA ASN A 42 9.72 7.35 14.57
C ASN A 42 8.38 6.63 14.29
N VAL A 43 7.27 7.34 14.47
CA VAL A 43 5.93 6.79 14.20
C VAL A 43 5.75 6.57 12.70
N LYS A 44 6.19 7.50 11.86
CA LYS A 44 6.16 7.37 10.40
C LYS A 44 6.96 6.17 9.92
N HIS A 45 8.17 5.96 10.44
CA HIS A 45 8.98 4.78 10.13
C HIS A 45 8.31 3.48 10.59
N PHE A 46 7.75 3.46 11.79
CA PHE A 46 7.05 2.30 12.31
C PHE A 46 5.81 1.96 11.47
N ALA A 47 4.98 2.95 11.15
CA ALA A 47 3.85 2.80 10.25
C ALA A 47 4.30 2.33 8.86
N GLY A 48 5.37 2.89 8.30
CA GLY A 48 5.96 2.45 7.04
C GLY A 48 6.37 0.97 7.06
N ARG A 49 6.95 0.48 8.17
CA ARG A 49 7.28 -0.94 8.35
C ARG A 49 6.03 -1.82 8.37
N LEU A 50 4.96 -1.38 9.05
CA LEU A 50 3.68 -2.10 9.07
C LEU A 50 3.00 -2.11 7.69
N LEU A 51 3.15 -1.04 6.91
CA LEU A 51 2.56 -0.92 5.57
C LEU A 51 3.35 -1.66 4.48
N LYS A 52 4.63 -1.98 4.72
CA LYS A 52 5.51 -2.63 3.74
C LYS A 52 4.95 -3.96 3.23
N GLN A 53 4.42 -4.78 4.13
CA GLN A 53 3.82 -6.07 3.76
C GLN A 53 2.49 -5.89 2.99
N PRO A 54 1.47 -5.18 3.51
CA PRO A 54 0.22 -5.03 2.78
C PRO A 54 0.38 -4.27 1.47
N ALA A 55 1.33 -3.34 1.35
CA ALA A 55 1.63 -2.68 0.08
C ALA A 55 2.16 -3.67 -0.98
N ARG A 56 2.97 -4.65 -0.56
CA ARG A 56 3.44 -5.74 -1.43
C ARG A 56 2.34 -6.73 -1.78
N GLU A 57 1.38 -6.94 -0.89
CA GLU A 57 0.20 -7.78 -1.12
C GLU A 57 -0.84 -7.10 -2.03
N GLY A 58 -0.58 -5.87 -2.51
CA GLY A 58 -1.48 -5.17 -3.42
C GLY A 58 -2.59 -4.36 -2.73
N VAL A 59 -2.51 -4.17 -1.41
CA VAL A 59 -3.51 -3.37 -0.70
C VAL A 59 -3.33 -1.89 -1.06
N VAL A 60 -4.27 -1.38 -1.85
CA VAL A 60 -4.28 -0.01 -2.40
C VAL A 60 -4.03 1.06 -1.33
N ALA A 61 -4.75 1.00 -0.21
CA ALA A 61 -4.59 1.95 0.89
C ALA A 61 -3.20 1.89 1.55
N ALA A 62 -2.53 0.73 1.53
CA ALA A 62 -1.18 0.62 2.05
C ALA A 62 -0.16 1.16 1.06
N GLN A 63 -0.36 0.90 -0.23
CA GLN A 63 0.49 1.42 -1.31
C GLN A 63 0.46 2.95 -1.33
N SER A 64 -0.73 3.56 -1.25
CA SER A 64 -0.85 5.03 -1.24
C SER A 64 -0.17 5.64 -0.01
N ARG A 65 -0.39 5.06 1.17
CA ARG A 65 0.16 5.61 2.41
C ARG A 65 1.67 5.39 2.58
N LEU A 66 2.18 4.24 2.15
CA LEU A 66 3.62 3.98 2.12
C LEU A 66 4.31 4.84 1.06
N GLY A 67 3.71 4.97 -0.13
CA GLY A 67 4.26 5.79 -1.21
C GLY A 67 4.39 7.26 -0.80
N GLN A 68 3.36 7.82 -0.17
CA GLN A 68 3.37 9.18 0.37
C GLN A 68 4.46 9.37 1.44
N LEU A 69 4.63 8.40 2.35
CA LEU A 69 5.70 8.43 3.34
C LEU A 69 7.08 8.42 2.69
N MET A 70 7.31 7.58 1.68
CA MET A 70 8.59 7.50 0.97
C MET A 70 8.88 8.77 0.17
N CYS A 71 7.86 9.38 -0.44
CA CYS A 71 8.04 10.64 -1.18
C CYS A 71 8.36 11.82 -0.25
N ARG A 72 7.72 11.90 0.93
CA ARG A 72 7.86 13.04 1.85
C ARG A 72 9.04 12.92 2.81
N GLU A 73 9.33 11.71 3.31
CA GLU A 73 10.32 11.52 4.38
C GLU A 73 11.71 11.09 3.87
N CYS A 74 11.85 10.61 2.62
CA CYS A 74 13.15 10.14 2.13
C CYS A 74 13.88 11.20 1.27
N GLY A 75 15.07 11.59 1.74
CA GLY A 75 16.04 12.35 0.95
C GLY A 75 16.68 11.55 -0.20
N ASN A 76 16.56 10.22 -0.17
CA ASN A 76 17.13 9.32 -1.18
C ASN A 76 16.26 9.24 -2.44
N ALA A 77 16.87 9.48 -3.61
CA ALA A 77 16.19 9.44 -4.90
C ALA A 77 15.60 8.05 -5.23
N ARG A 78 16.23 6.97 -4.78
CA ARG A 78 15.74 5.60 -4.99
C ARG A 78 14.41 5.37 -4.29
N ASP A 79 14.31 5.78 -3.04
CA ASP A 79 13.10 5.57 -2.24
C ASP A 79 11.95 6.44 -2.76
N ARG A 80 12.24 7.66 -3.22
CA ARG A 80 11.26 8.48 -3.92
C ARG A 80 10.70 7.79 -5.16
N ARG A 81 11.55 7.20 -6.01
CA ARG A 81 11.09 6.45 -7.20
C ARG A 81 10.15 5.29 -6.83
N ILE A 82 10.53 4.49 -5.83
CA ILE A 82 9.69 3.40 -5.34
C ILE A 82 8.36 3.95 -4.79
N GLY A 83 8.40 5.06 -4.06
CA GLY A 83 7.20 5.72 -3.55
C GLY A 83 6.26 6.18 -4.67
N HIS A 84 6.80 6.77 -5.73
CA HIS A 84 6.04 7.14 -6.92
C HIS A 84 5.39 5.96 -7.62
N ASP A 85 6.12 4.84 -7.77
CA ASP A 85 5.57 3.65 -8.40
C ASP A 85 4.42 3.05 -7.58
N LEU A 86 4.53 3.06 -6.24
CA LEU A 86 3.44 2.68 -5.34
C LEU A 86 2.23 3.61 -5.47
N LEU A 87 2.45 4.93 -5.55
CA LEU A 87 1.39 5.90 -5.76
C LEU A 87 0.71 5.70 -7.12
N ARG A 88 1.45 5.39 -8.18
CA ARG A 88 0.89 5.10 -9.51
C ARG A 88 -0.01 3.86 -9.49
N LEU A 89 0.43 2.79 -8.81
CA LEU A 89 -0.39 1.59 -8.64
C LEU A 89 -1.69 1.90 -7.90
N ALA A 90 -1.59 2.63 -6.78
CA ALA A 90 -2.76 3.00 -6.00
C ALA A 90 -3.70 3.95 -6.76
N ALA A 91 -3.15 4.91 -7.52
CA ALA A 91 -3.93 5.84 -8.33
C ALA A 91 -4.69 5.14 -9.46
N ARG A 92 -4.06 4.14 -10.11
CA ARG A 92 -4.71 3.28 -11.12
C ARG A 92 -5.83 2.44 -10.52
N ALA A 93 -5.67 2.01 -9.26
CA ALA A 93 -6.71 1.32 -8.52
C ALA A 93 -7.81 2.24 -7.96
N GLY A 94 -7.78 3.55 -8.26
CA GLY A 94 -8.80 4.52 -7.87
C GLY A 94 -8.56 5.23 -6.54
N ASP A 95 -7.37 5.12 -5.95
CA ASP A 95 -7.04 5.84 -4.71
C ASP A 95 -6.92 7.35 -4.96
N ARG A 96 -7.89 8.10 -4.44
CA ARG A 96 -7.95 9.56 -4.56
C ARG A 96 -6.77 10.27 -3.87
N ARG A 97 -6.20 9.70 -2.81
CA ARG A 97 -5.05 10.31 -2.13
C ARG A 97 -3.81 10.16 -3.00
N ALA A 98 -3.61 8.98 -3.58
CA ALA A 98 -2.48 8.75 -4.48
C ALA A 98 -2.54 9.63 -5.73
N GLN A 99 -3.73 9.81 -6.32
CA GLN A 99 -3.93 10.72 -7.45
C GLN A 99 -3.57 12.17 -7.10
N ARG A 100 -3.96 12.65 -5.91
CA ARG A 100 -3.60 14.00 -5.45
C ARG A 100 -2.11 14.16 -5.22
N GLU A 101 -1.46 13.19 -4.60
CA GLU A 101 0.00 13.25 -4.37
C GLU A 101 0.78 13.21 -5.69
N LEU A 102 0.35 12.42 -6.67
CA LEU A 102 1.01 12.42 -7.98
C LEU A 102 0.88 13.77 -8.69
N GLY A 103 -0.30 14.40 -8.63
CA GLY A 103 -0.49 15.76 -9.14
C GLY A 103 0.42 16.78 -8.46
N GLN A 104 0.61 16.68 -7.14
CA GLN A 104 1.49 17.60 -6.39
C GLN A 104 2.98 17.47 -6.68
N VAL A 105 3.43 16.36 -7.30
CA VAL A 105 4.85 16.18 -7.65
C VAL A 105 5.12 16.44 -9.14
N GLU A 106 4.08 16.47 -9.96
CA GLU A 106 4.19 16.81 -11.38
C GLU A 106 4.15 18.34 -11.63
N ASP A 107 3.66 19.13 -10.67
CA ASP A 107 3.78 20.60 -10.60
C ASP A 107 5.09 21.04 -9.93
#